data_AF-A0A2D6AX27-F1
#
_entry.id   AF-A0A2D6AX27-F1
#
_cell.length_a   1.000
_cell.length_b   1.000
_cell.length_c   1.000
_cell.angle_alpha   90.00
_cell.angle_beta   90.00
_cell.angle_gamma   90.00
#
_symmetry.space_group_name_H-M   'P 1'
#
loop_
_entity.id
_entity.type
_entity.pdbx_description
1 polymer ?
#
loop_
_entity_poly.entity_id
_entity_poly.type
_entity_poly.pdbx_seq_one_letter_code
_entity_poly.pdbx_strand_id
1 'polypeptide(L)'
;MFKKKLCLDKKCVFCFNNSFAGFDKDKVSCWSDKNDKKPWEVTLFTNKKYWFDCNKCNHSFCTRIYHITKDGNWCPYCNHRRICGDKNCEFCFKNSFASIYKEEIACWSRKNEQFVYEIFKYSNKKYWFDCKKCGHSFHNSPNNITKQKIRCCFCSKKKLCNNKNCVLCFNNSFASFDREKVACWNKKNTKTPREIFKSTNKKYWFDCKECGHSFYSSLNSITGKNHCWCPLCKFKTEKQFLQWLKDNYKYKINYQIRYKWSKSSKTNRYLPFDFAIEKIKLIIEIDGRHHFEQISNWNPPEENLRRDKYKMQKALTNGYSIIRIFQEDIYHNKNNWENKARETIRLYNKPTIICIGCEKMYEHHKII
;
A
#
# COMPACT_ATOMS: atom_id res chain seq x y z
N MET A 1 -35.44 16.49 45.51
CA MET A 1 -35.23 15.04 45.73
C MET A 1 -34.97 14.79 47.20
N PHE A 2 -35.91 14.19 47.91
CA PHE A 2 -35.77 13.88 49.34
C PHE A 2 -34.55 12.98 49.57
N LYS A 3 -33.60 13.41 50.40
CA LYS A 3 -32.54 12.53 50.90
C LYS A 3 -33.22 11.48 51.78
N LYS A 4 -33.46 10.28 51.26
CA LYS A 4 -33.91 9.13 52.07
C LYS A 4 -32.83 8.87 53.13
N LYS A 5 -33.09 9.28 54.36
CA LYS A 5 -32.20 9.05 55.50
C LYS A 5 -32.53 7.67 56.06
N LEU A 6 -31.51 6.84 56.28
CA LEU A 6 -31.69 5.56 56.97
C LEU A 6 -32.04 5.86 58.44
N CYS A 7 -33.01 5.14 59.01
CA CYS A 7 -33.41 5.34 60.41
C CYS A 7 -32.41 4.77 61.42
N LEU A 8 -31.35 4.10 60.95
CA LEU A 8 -30.27 3.46 61.74
C LEU A 8 -30.72 2.36 62.72
N ASP A 9 -32.00 1.98 62.70
CA ASP A 9 -32.50 0.78 63.37
C ASP A 9 -32.05 -0.47 62.61
N LYS A 10 -31.25 -1.31 63.29
CA LYS A 10 -30.72 -2.58 62.75
C LYS A 10 -31.82 -3.60 62.42
N LYS A 11 -33.01 -3.47 63.01
CA LYS A 11 -34.17 -4.34 62.75
C LYS A 11 -35.05 -3.84 61.61
N CYS A 12 -34.82 -2.62 61.10
CA CYS A 12 -35.61 -2.07 60.00
C CYS A 12 -35.24 -2.72 58.66
N VAL A 13 -36.04 -3.70 58.24
CA VAL A 13 -35.88 -4.42 56.97
C VAL A 13 -35.83 -3.46 55.78
N PHE A 14 -36.69 -2.43 55.77
CA PHE A 14 -36.69 -1.43 54.71
C PHE A 14 -35.34 -0.69 54.62
N CYS A 15 -34.78 -0.24 55.74
CA CYS A 15 -33.50 0.46 55.74
C CYS A 15 -32.33 -0.47 55.41
N PHE A 16 -32.35 -1.72 55.88
CA PHE A 16 -31.34 -2.72 55.51
C PHE A 16 -31.31 -2.93 53.99
N ASN A 17 -32.47 -3.17 53.37
CA ASN A 17 -32.59 -3.36 51.92
C ASN A 17 -32.22 -2.11 51.10
N ASN A 18 -32.26 -0.92 51.71
CA ASN A 18 -31.85 0.34 51.08
C ASN A 18 -30.44 0.80 51.51
N SER A 19 -29.72 -0.01 52.28
CA SER A 19 -28.33 0.22 52.68
C SER A 19 -27.38 -0.67 51.88
N PHE A 20 -26.09 -0.33 51.86
CA PHE A 20 -25.09 -1.14 51.19
C PHE A 20 -24.99 -2.55 51.79
N ALA A 21 -25.24 -2.70 53.10
CA ALA A 21 -25.25 -4.01 53.77
C ALA A 21 -26.25 -5.02 53.15
N GLY A 22 -27.38 -4.54 52.62
CA GLY A 22 -28.41 -5.38 52.00
C GLY A 22 -28.22 -5.63 50.51
N PHE A 23 -27.13 -5.17 49.89
CA PHE A 23 -26.95 -5.22 48.44
C PHE A 23 -26.55 -6.60 47.91
N ASP A 24 -25.27 -6.94 48.04
CA ASP A 24 -24.63 -8.10 47.44
C ASP A 24 -23.56 -8.57 48.42
N LYS A 25 -23.71 -9.81 48.92
CA LYS A 25 -22.91 -10.33 50.03
C LYS A 25 -21.41 -10.36 49.70
N ASP A 26 -21.04 -10.64 48.45
CA ASP A 26 -19.64 -10.73 48.02
C ASP A 26 -18.97 -9.36 47.95
N LYS A 27 -19.76 -8.32 47.61
CA LYS A 27 -19.27 -6.94 47.59
C LYS A 27 -19.24 -6.31 48.99
N VAL A 28 -20.22 -6.65 49.83
CA VAL A 28 -20.29 -6.19 51.22
C VAL A 28 -19.16 -6.79 52.05
N SER A 29 -18.81 -8.07 51.84
CA SER A 29 -17.68 -8.71 52.53
C SER A 29 -16.33 -8.07 52.20
N CYS A 30 -16.22 -7.37 51.08
CA CYS A 30 -15.04 -6.60 50.69
C CYS A 30 -15.01 -5.18 51.28
N TRP A 31 -15.91 -4.81 52.20
CA TRP A 31 -15.88 -3.49 52.85
C TRP A 31 -14.61 -3.33 53.69
N SER A 32 -13.83 -2.28 53.43
CA SER A 32 -12.56 -2.06 54.12
C SER A 32 -12.73 -1.41 55.48
N ASP A 33 -11.85 -1.74 56.42
CA ASP A 33 -11.74 -1.07 57.74
C ASP A 33 -11.21 0.37 57.65
N LYS A 34 -10.75 0.80 56.46
CA LYS A 34 -10.39 2.21 56.18
C LYS A 34 -11.60 3.14 56.13
N ASN A 35 -12.82 2.62 56.24
CA ASN A 35 -14.03 3.42 56.23
C ASN A 35 -14.50 3.70 57.66
N ASP A 36 -14.77 4.97 57.96
CA ASP A 36 -15.36 5.37 59.26
C ASP A 36 -16.80 4.86 59.43
N LYS A 37 -17.49 4.57 58.32
CA LYS A 37 -18.86 4.09 58.30
C LYS A 37 -18.93 2.60 58.05
N LYS A 38 -19.92 1.97 58.68
CA LYS A 38 -20.28 0.58 58.42
C LYS A 38 -21.25 0.48 57.22
N PRO A 39 -21.29 -0.66 56.51
CA PRO A 39 -22.14 -0.84 55.33
C PRO A 39 -23.62 -0.48 55.52
N TRP A 40 -24.19 -0.76 56.69
CA TRP A 40 -25.61 -0.51 56.99
C TRP A 40 -25.94 0.98 57.20
N GLU A 41 -24.92 1.82 57.35
CA GLU A 41 -25.07 3.28 57.53
C GLU A 41 -24.98 4.04 56.20
N VAL A 42 -24.77 3.31 55.10
CA VAL A 42 -24.51 3.87 53.77
C VAL A 42 -25.67 3.49 52.85
N THR A 43 -26.43 4.49 52.40
CA THR A 43 -27.53 4.28 51.45
C THR A 43 -27.02 3.75 50.11
N LEU A 44 -27.79 2.87 49.47
CA LEU A 44 -27.58 2.51 48.07
C LEU A 44 -27.56 3.75 47.18
N PHE A 45 -26.87 3.65 46.04
CA PHE A 45 -26.81 4.70 45.01
C PHE A 45 -26.18 6.03 45.46
N THR A 46 -25.52 6.08 46.62
CA THR A 46 -24.81 7.30 47.03
C THR A 46 -23.60 7.58 46.15
N ASN A 47 -23.36 8.87 45.86
CA ASN A 47 -22.17 9.32 45.13
C ASN A 47 -20.91 9.44 46.01
N LYS A 48 -21.00 9.11 47.30
CA LYS A 48 -19.86 9.08 48.22
C LYS A 48 -18.94 7.90 47.90
N LYS A 49 -17.64 8.13 48.06
CA LYS A 49 -16.61 7.11 47.86
C LYS A 49 -16.32 6.38 49.17
N TYR A 50 -16.07 5.09 49.06
CA TYR A 50 -15.65 4.22 50.15
C TYR A 50 -14.57 3.26 49.66
N TRP A 51 -13.78 2.76 50.61
CA TRP A 51 -12.70 1.81 50.39
C TRP A 51 -13.19 0.36 50.44
N PHE A 52 -12.64 -0.46 49.56
CA PHE A 52 -12.93 -1.88 49.45
C PHE A 52 -11.65 -2.66 49.28
N ASP A 53 -11.57 -3.83 49.91
CA ASP A 53 -10.47 -4.78 49.79
C ASP A 53 -10.97 -6.01 49.01
N CYS A 54 -10.63 -6.08 47.72
CA CYS A 54 -11.20 -7.07 46.83
C CYS A 54 -10.67 -8.49 47.13
N ASN A 55 -11.54 -9.39 47.59
CA ASN A 55 -11.20 -10.79 47.84
C ASN A 55 -10.72 -11.58 46.60
N LYS A 56 -11.08 -11.14 45.37
CA LYS A 56 -10.70 -11.84 44.13
C LYS A 56 -9.28 -11.52 43.65
N CYS A 57 -8.82 -10.29 43.87
CA CYS A 57 -7.51 -9.83 43.37
C CYS A 57 -6.60 -9.23 44.44
N ASN A 58 -7.04 -9.24 45.70
CA ASN A 58 -6.34 -8.72 46.88
C ASN A 58 -5.92 -7.25 46.78
N HIS A 59 -6.57 -6.46 45.92
CA HIS A 59 -6.31 -5.03 45.81
C HIS A 59 -7.32 -4.21 46.62
N SER A 60 -6.80 -3.22 47.34
CA SER A 60 -7.60 -2.14 47.89
C SER A 60 -7.97 -1.11 46.81
N PHE A 61 -9.22 -0.67 46.76
CA PHE A 61 -9.67 0.38 45.86
C PHE A 61 -10.74 1.28 46.49
N CYS A 62 -10.77 2.54 46.04
CA CYS A 62 -11.74 3.53 46.48
C CYS A 62 -12.67 3.88 45.32
N THR A 63 -13.99 3.69 45.48
CA THR A 63 -14.98 3.98 44.44
C THR A 63 -16.31 4.46 45.03
N ARG A 64 -17.17 5.05 44.19
CA ARG A 64 -18.51 5.48 44.60
C ARG A 64 -19.45 4.28 44.70
N ILE A 65 -20.32 4.26 45.71
CA ILE A 65 -21.35 3.22 45.84
C ILE A 65 -22.27 3.18 44.63
N TYR A 66 -22.64 4.36 44.09
CA TYR A 66 -23.43 4.45 42.87
C TYR A 66 -22.84 3.64 41.70
N HIS A 67 -21.53 3.71 41.47
CA HIS A 67 -20.88 2.94 40.41
C HIS A 67 -21.01 1.44 40.62
N ILE A 68 -21.00 0.99 41.88
CA ILE A 68 -21.14 -0.42 42.22
C ILE A 68 -22.60 -0.88 42.07
N THR A 69 -23.55 -0.12 42.64
CA THR A 69 -24.94 -0.56 42.79
C THR A 69 -25.80 -0.24 41.58
N LYS A 70 -25.50 0.83 40.83
CA LYS A 70 -26.24 1.23 39.63
C LYS A 70 -25.53 0.81 38.34
N ASP A 71 -24.25 1.10 38.22
CA ASP A 71 -23.50 0.87 36.98
C ASP A 71 -22.88 -0.52 36.88
N GLY A 72 -22.91 -1.32 37.96
CA GLY A 72 -22.27 -2.64 38.02
C GLY A 72 -20.72 -2.60 38.00
N ASN A 73 -20.12 -1.41 38.13
CA ASN A 73 -18.68 -1.21 38.15
C ASN A 73 -18.12 -1.50 39.55
N TRP A 74 -17.64 -2.73 39.76
CA TRP A 74 -17.05 -3.18 41.02
C TRP A 74 -15.55 -2.82 41.15
N CYS A 75 -14.66 -3.80 40.97
CA CYS A 75 -13.23 -3.65 41.21
C CYS A 75 -12.52 -3.21 39.91
N PRO A 76 -11.78 -2.08 39.91
CA PRO A 76 -11.11 -1.57 38.71
C PRO A 76 -9.97 -2.48 38.24
N TYR A 77 -9.38 -3.28 39.12
CA TYR A 77 -8.34 -4.25 38.77
C TYR A 77 -8.96 -5.49 38.12
N CYS A 78 -10.02 -6.05 38.71
CA CYS A 78 -10.74 -7.21 38.15
C CYS A 78 -11.36 -6.93 36.79
N ASN A 79 -11.81 -5.69 36.56
CA ASN A 79 -12.41 -5.28 35.29
C ASN A 79 -11.39 -4.74 34.27
N HIS A 80 -10.10 -5.00 34.47
CA HIS A 80 -9.01 -4.60 33.56
C HIS A 80 -8.97 -3.10 33.23
N ARG A 81 -9.36 -2.25 34.19
CA ARG A 81 -9.28 -0.79 34.06
C ARG A 81 -8.05 -0.21 34.75
N ARG A 82 -7.45 -0.95 35.70
CA ARG A 82 -6.25 -0.54 36.42
C ARG A 82 -5.23 -1.67 36.59
N ILE A 83 -3.96 -1.32 36.52
CA ILE A 83 -2.81 -2.13 36.96
C ILE A 83 -2.21 -1.44 38.20
N CYS A 84 -1.78 -2.19 39.20
CA CYS A 84 -1.26 -1.63 40.45
C CYS A 84 0.19 -1.12 40.36
N GLY A 85 0.95 -1.55 39.34
CA GLY A 85 2.35 -1.17 39.14
C GLY A 85 3.34 -1.99 39.96
N ASP A 86 2.87 -2.90 40.81
CA ASP A 86 3.74 -3.84 41.50
C ASP A 86 4.14 -4.99 40.57
N LYS A 87 5.46 -5.12 40.34
CA LYS A 87 6.05 -6.20 39.53
C LYS A 87 5.80 -7.60 40.11
N ASN A 88 5.54 -7.71 41.41
CA ASN A 88 5.32 -8.98 42.11
C ASN A 88 3.82 -9.34 42.21
N CYS A 89 2.92 -8.45 41.82
CA CYS A 89 1.49 -8.74 41.83
C CYS A 89 1.13 -9.70 40.69
N GLU A 90 0.95 -10.98 41.01
CA GLU A 90 0.65 -12.03 40.02
C GLU A 90 -0.64 -11.72 39.22
N PHE A 91 -1.67 -11.20 39.88
CA PHE A 91 -2.94 -10.84 39.24
C PHE A 91 -2.75 -9.76 38.17
N CYS A 92 -1.99 -8.71 38.49
CA CYS A 92 -1.72 -7.63 37.54
C CYS A 92 -0.71 -8.06 36.46
N PHE A 93 0.29 -8.86 36.82
CA PHE A 93 1.27 -9.40 35.90
C PHE A 93 0.59 -10.13 34.73
N LYS A 94 -0.36 -11.05 35.01
CA LYS A 94 -1.13 -11.80 34.00
C LYS A 94 -1.91 -10.93 33.00
N ASN A 95 -2.21 -9.69 33.37
CA ASN A 95 -2.94 -8.72 32.56
C ASN A 95 -2.04 -7.67 31.91
N SER A 96 -0.79 -7.58 32.35
CA SER A 96 0.20 -6.64 31.87
C SER A 96 0.87 -7.10 30.57
N PHE A 97 1.50 -6.17 29.86
CA PHE A 97 2.28 -6.45 28.66
C PHE A 97 3.51 -7.29 28.97
N ALA A 98 3.99 -7.32 30.22
CA ALA A 98 5.04 -8.25 30.66
C ALA A 98 4.62 -9.73 30.59
N SER A 99 3.33 -10.03 30.44
CA SER A 99 2.81 -11.40 30.38
C SER A 99 2.93 -12.05 28.99
N ILE A 100 3.45 -11.35 27.98
CA ILE A 100 3.52 -11.88 26.61
C ILE A 100 4.87 -12.58 26.35
N TYR A 101 5.05 -13.07 25.11
CA TYR A 101 6.29 -13.71 24.68
C TYR A 101 7.55 -12.85 24.91
N LYS A 102 8.64 -13.51 25.30
CA LYS A 102 9.88 -12.85 25.75
C LYS A 102 10.53 -12.02 24.64
N GLU A 103 10.42 -12.44 23.38
CA GLU A 103 11.05 -11.79 22.23
C GLU A 103 10.46 -10.40 21.95
N GLU A 104 9.15 -10.24 22.16
CA GLU A 104 8.40 -9.00 22.01
C GLU A 104 8.73 -8.02 23.14
N ILE A 105 8.79 -8.54 24.37
CA ILE A 105 9.18 -7.76 25.57
C ILE A 105 10.62 -7.29 25.44
N ALA A 106 11.51 -8.14 24.91
CA ALA A 106 12.91 -7.77 24.65
C ALA A 106 13.02 -6.58 23.69
N CYS A 107 12.02 -6.35 22.83
CA CYS A 107 11.95 -5.20 21.94
C CYS A 107 11.39 -3.93 22.62
N TRP A 108 11.02 -3.92 23.90
CA TRP A 108 10.58 -2.71 24.59
C TRP A 108 11.71 -1.66 24.63
N SER A 109 11.40 -0.43 24.23
CA SER A 109 12.40 0.64 24.19
C SER A 109 12.55 1.33 25.56
N ARG A 110 13.79 1.74 25.88
CA ARG A 110 14.09 2.64 27.01
C ARG A 110 13.53 4.06 26.84
N LYS A 111 13.01 4.40 25.65
CA LYS A 111 12.31 5.66 25.38
C LYS A 111 10.94 5.75 26.04
N ASN A 112 10.41 4.64 26.53
CA ASN A 112 9.14 4.65 27.25
C ASN A 112 9.39 4.93 28.73
N GLU A 113 8.55 5.78 29.31
CA GLU A 113 8.58 6.08 30.74
C GLU A 113 8.07 4.92 31.59
N GLN A 114 7.11 4.15 31.07
CA GLN A 114 6.47 3.05 31.78
C GLN A 114 7.22 1.73 31.55
N PHE A 115 7.21 0.90 32.59
CA PHE A 115 7.64 -0.48 32.50
C PHE A 115 6.55 -1.37 31.88
N VAL A 116 6.99 -2.49 31.27
CA VAL A 116 6.08 -3.44 30.61
C VAL A 116 5.04 -4.06 31.54
N TYR A 117 5.33 -4.15 32.84
CA TYR A 117 4.38 -4.68 33.84
C TYR A 117 3.32 -3.65 34.28
N GLU A 118 3.47 -2.38 33.91
CA GLU A 118 2.54 -1.29 34.25
C GLU A 118 1.48 -1.06 33.17
N ILE A 119 1.65 -1.68 31.99
CA ILE A 119 0.82 -1.46 30.81
C ILE A 119 -0.03 -2.69 30.52
N PHE A 120 -1.30 -2.53 30.14
CA PHE A 120 -2.13 -3.65 29.71
C PHE A 120 -1.63 -4.27 28.39
N LYS A 121 -1.64 -5.61 28.30
CA LYS A 121 -1.21 -6.35 27.10
C LYS A 121 -2.01 -6.06 25.82
N TYR A 122 -3.22 -5.51 25.97
CA TYR A 122 -4.09 -5.08 24.87
C TYR A 122 -4.34 -3.57 24.85
N SER A 123 -3.44 -2.78 25.45
CA SER A 123 -3.53 -1.32 25.35
C SER A 123 -3.46 -0.86 23.89
N ASN A 124 -4.28 0.13 23.54
CA ASN A 124 -4.23 0.81 22.24
C ASN A 124 -3.30 2.03 22.26
N LYS A 125 -2.81 2.45 23.45
CA LYS A 125 -1.77 3.49 23.56
C LYS A 125 -0.51 2.98 22.88
N LYS A 126 0.14 3.86 22.13
CA LYS A 126 1.36 3.53 21.39
C LYS A 126 2.59 3.79 22.25
N TYR A 127 3.59 2.92 22.07
CA TYR A 127 4.87 2.93 22.76
C TYR A 127 5.99 2.63 21.76
N TRP A 128 7.21 2.96 22.14
CA TRP A 128 8.41 2.72 21.35
C TRP A 128 8.93 1.30 21.54
N PHE A 129 9.32 0.68 20.43
CA PHE A 129 9.93 -0.64 20.39
C PHE A 129 11.22 -0.59 19.58
N ASP A 130 12.30 -1.16 20.10
CA ASP A 130 13.60 -1.30 19.44
C ASP A 130 13.78 -2.74 18.95
N CYS A 131 13.62 -2.95 17.64
CA CYS A 131 13.67 -4.28 17.05
C CYS A 131 15.07 -4.90 17.18
N LYS A 132 15.19 -5.97 17.96
CA LYS A 132 16.47 -6.67 18.16
C LYS A 132 17.04 -7.32 16.89
N LYS A 133 16.18 -7.68 15.93
CA LYS A 133 16.61 -8.29 14.66
C LYS A 133 17.26 -7.29 13.68
N CYS A 134 16.79 -6.04 13.65
CA CYS A 134 17.24 -5.08 12.63
C CYS A 134 17.70 -3.72 13.19
N GLY A 135 17.70 -3.55 14.51
CA GLY A 135 18.10 -2.31 15.19
C GLY A 135 17.15 -1.12 15.04
N HIS A 136 16.04 -1.24 14.31
CA HIS A 136 15.14 -0.12 14.09
C HIS A 136 14.18 0.10 15.27
N SER A 137 14.03 1.37 15.67
CA SER A 137 12.94 1.82 16.53
C SER A 137 11.65 1.98 15.75
N PHE A 138 10.52 1.53 16.30
CA PHE A 138 9.19 1.74 15.73
C PHE A 138 8.15 1.99 16.83
N HIS A 139 7.07 2.69 16.48
CA HIS A 139 6.03 3.11 17.41
C HIS A 139 4.73 2.32 17.14
N ASN A 140 4.26 1.54 18.12
CA ASN A 140 3.09 0.67 17.96
C ASN A 140 2.35 0.44 19.29
N SER A 141 1.16 -0.17 19.27
CA SER A 141 0.40 -0.48 20.48
C SER A 141 0.59 -1.94 20.92
N PRO A 142 0.58 -2.23 22.24
CA PRO A 142 0.55 -3.58 22.79
C PRO A 142 -0.51 -4.48 22.14
N ASN A 143 -1.71 -3.97 21.90
CA ASN A 143 -2.77 -4.71 21.21
C ASN A 143 -2.33 -5.21 19.81
N ASN A 144 -1.66 -4.37 19.03
CA ASN A 144 -1.17 -4.74 17.70
C ASN A 144 -0.04 -5.78 17.77
N ILE A 145 0.84 -5.67 18.77
CA ILE A 145 1.93 -6.63 18.99
C ILE A 145 1.37 -7.98 19.43
N THR A 146 0.47 -7.99 20.42
CA THR A 146 -0.03 -9.22 21.07
C THR A 146 -1.11 -9.91 20.25
N LYS A 147 -2.20 -9.20 19.91
CA LYS A 147 -3.39 -9.80 19.28
C LYS A 147 -3.22 -9.95 17.77
N GLN A 148 -2.71 -8.91 17.10
CA GLN A 148 -2.55 -8.90 15.65
C GLN A 148 -1.19 -9.46 15.19
N LYS A 149 -0.29 -9.78 16.13
CA LYS A 149 1.06 -10.31 15.87
C LYS A 149 1.86 -9.42 14.90
N ILE A 150 1.61 -8.11 14.90
CA ILE A 150 2.29 -7.16 14.02
C ILE A 150 3.73 -7.01 14.48
N ARG A 151 4.66 -7.45 13.63
CA ARG A 151 6.11 -7.37 13.87
C ARG A 151 6.68 -6.02 13.43
N CYS A 152 7.98 -5.86 13.60
CA CYS A 152 8.74 -4.71 13.12
C CYS A 152 8.41 -4.38 11.65
N CYS A 153 8.00 -3.12 11.41
CA CYS A 153 7.59 -2.64 10.08
C CYS A 153 8.75 -2.55 9.07
N PHE A 154 9.99 -2.54 9.54
CA PHE A 154 11.19 -2.57 8.70
C PHE A 154 11.52 -4.01 8.26
N CYS A 155 11.53 -4.97 9.21
CA CYS A 155 11.74 -6.38 8.88
C CYS A 155 10.67 -6.94 7.92
N SER A 156 9.42 -6.46 8.06
CA SER A 156 8.28 -6.88 7.22
C SER A 156 8.18 -6.10 5.90
N LYS A 157 9.21 -5.32 5.51
CA LYS A 157 9.26 -4.55 4.26
C LYS A 157 8.06 -3.60 4.09
N LYS A 158 7.54 -3.04 5.19
CA LYS A 158 6.47 -2.02 5.18
C LYS A 158 7.01 -0.59 5.26
N LYS A 159 8.21 -0.40 5.84
CA LYS A 159 8.90 0.90 5.90
C LYS A 159 10.39 0.80 5.58
N LEU A 160 10.93 1.85 4.98
CA LEU A 160 12.36 2.13 4.84
C LEU A 160 12.72 3.29 5.79
N CYS A 161 13.89 3.25 6.41
CA CYS A 161 14.37 4.34 7.23
C CYS A 161 15.21 5.34 6.41
N ASN A 162 15.38 6.54 6.94
CA ASN A 162 16.13 7.62 6.27
C ASN A 162 17.65 7.53 6.51
N ASN A 163 18.12 6.59 7.33
CA ASN A 163 19.55 6.39 7.54
C ASN A 163 20.18 5.82 6.26
N LYS A 164 21.04 6.61 5.61
CA LYS A 164 21.75 6.26 4.37
C LYS A 164 22.63 5.01 4.52
N ASN A 165 23.18 4.79 5.72
CA ASN A 165 24.08 3.67 6.03
C ASN A 165 23.32 2.41 6.48
N CYS A 166 21.99 2.44 6.56
CA CYS A 166 21.22 1.25 6.91
C CYS A 166 21.26 0.23 5.77
N VAL A 167 22.00 -0.87 5.96
CA VAL A 167 22.16 -1.96 4.98
C VAL A 167 20.83 -2.65 4.67
N LEU A 168 20.01 -2.95 5.69
CA LEU A 168 18.71 -3.60 5.49
C LEU A 168 17.79 -2.76 4.60
N CYS A 169 17.69 -1.46 4.88
CA CYS A 169 16.83 -0.56 4.11
C CYS A 169 17.41 -0.30 2.72
N PHE A 170 18.73 -0.23 2.57
CA PHE A 170 19.39 -0.17 1.26
C PHE A 170 18.96 -1.37 0.41
N ASN A 171 19.19 -2.59 0.90
CA ASN A 171 18.93 -3.84 0.18
C ASN A 171 17.46 -4.04 -0.21
N ASN A 172 16.53 -3.41 0.51
CA ASN A 172 15.10 -3.43 0.20
C ASN A 172 14.68 -2.28 -0.73
N SER A 173 15.49 -1.25 -0.88
CA SER A 173 15.22 -0.09 -1.74
C SER A 173 15.57 -0.35 -3.21
N PHE A 174 15.03 0.46 -4.12
CA PHE A 174 15.38 0.40 -5.54
C PHE A 174 16.85 0.77 -5.78
N ALA A 175 17.46 1.58 -4.91
CA ALA A 175 18.86 1.96 -5.02
C ALA A 175 19.85 0.78 -4.96
N SER A 176 19.46 -0.37 -4.39
CA SER A 176 20.31 -1.57 -4.36
C SER A 176 20.09 -2.51 -5.55
N PHE A 177 19.33 -2.10 -6.55
CA PHE A 177 19.16 -2.89 -7.77
C PHE A 177 20.36 -2.66 -8.72
N ASP A 178 20.25 -3.17 -9.94
CA ASP A 178 21.18 -2.95 -11.04
C ASP A 178 21.54 -1.45 -11.21
N ARG A 179 22.84 -1.16 -11.16
CA ARG A 179 23.38 0.21 -11.17
C ARG A 179 23.01 0.95 -12.46
N GLU A 180 23.04 0.29 -13.61
CA GLU A 180 22.76 0.92 -14.91
C GLU A 180 21.29 1.31 -15.01
N LYS A 181 20.40 0.44 -14.52
CA LYS A 181 18.95 0.69 -14.47
C LYS A 181 18.59 1.75 -13.43
N VAL A 182 19.23 1.75 -12.26
CA VAL A 182 19.06 2.82 -11.27
C VAL A 182 19.54 4.17 -11.83
N ALA A 183 20.61 4.19 -12.62
CA ALA A 183 21.10 5.41 -13.25
C ALA A 183 20.16 5.97 -14.33
N CYS A 184 19.17 5.19 -14.77
CA CYS A 184 18.10 5.63 -15.67
C CYS A 184 16.91 6.27 -14.93
N TRP A 185 17.02 6.57 -13.63
CA TRP A 185 15.96 7.23 -12.86
C TRP A 185 15.66 8.64 -13.39
N ASN A 186 14.41 8.91 -13.76
CA ASN A 186 14.04 10.21 -14.31
C ASN A 186 13.80 11.26 -13.20
N LYS A 187 14.22 12.51 -13.45
CA LYS A 187 14.04 13.67 -12.56
C LYS A 187 12.58 14.07 -12.26
N LYS A 188 11.61 13.59 -13.05
CA LYS A 188 10.17 13.77 -12.82
C LYS A 188 9.67 13.05 -11.57
N ASN A 189 10.42 12.07 -11.07
CA ASN A 189 10.03 11.34 -9.87
C ASN A 189 10.36 12.18 -8.62
N THR A 190 9.38 12.32 -7.73
CA THR A 190 9.54 13.10 -6.49
C THR A 190 10.31 12.39 -5.38
N LYS A 191 10.53 11.07 -5.53
CA LYS A 191 11.30 10.25 -4.59
C LYS A 191 12.56 9.74 -5.24
N THR A 192 13.59 9.57 -4.42
CA THR A 192 14.84 8.93 -4.83
C THR A 192 14.68 7.39 -4.85
N PRO A 193 15.55 6.68 -5.61
CA PRO A 193 15.62 5.22 -5.55
C PRO A 193 15.80 4.63 -4.14
N ARG A 194 16.39 5.40 -3.22
CA ARG A 194 16.62 4.97 -1.83
C ARG A 194 15.34 4.96 -0.98
N GLU A 195 14.37 5.81 -1.31
CA GLU A 195 13.15 6.01 -0.51
C GLU A 195 12.00 5.08 -0.90
N ILE A 196 12.21 4.24 -1.90
CA ILE A 196 11.18 3.39 -2.49
C ILE A 196 11.62 1.92 -2.47
N PHE A 197 10.69 1.04 -2.15
CA PHE A 197 10.94 -0.40 -2.22
C PHE A 197 11.12 -0.86 -3.65
N LYS A 198 12.13 -1.70 -3.91
CA LYS A 198 12.34 -2.29 -5.24
C LYS A 198 11.18 -3.17 -5.70
N SER A 199 10.44 -3.79 -4.77
CA SER A 199 9.29 -4.66 -5.07
C SER A 199 7.94 -3.94 -5.18
N THR A 200 7.92 -2.60 -5.24
CA THR A 200 6.63 -1.88 -5.28
C THR A 200 5.94 -2.00 -6.64
N ASN A 201 4.61 -2.11 -6.64
CA ASN A 201 3.79 -2.04 -7.85
C ASN A 201 3.54 -0.59 -8.32
N LYS A 202 4.04 0.41 -7.59
CA LYS A 202 3.98 1.81 -8.03
C LYS A 202 4.86 2.02 -9.25
N LYS A 203 4.38 2.85 -10.17
CA LYS A 203 5.07 3.19 -11.41
C LYS A 203 5.91 4.45 -11.23
N TYR A 204 7.05 4.47 -11.93
CA TYR A 204 8.00 5.58 -11.94
C TYR A 204 8.53 5.80 -13.35
N TRP A 205 9.00 7.01 -13.61
CA TRP A 205 9.57 7.40 -14.90
C TRP A 205 11.05 6.99 -14.98
N PHE A 206 11.46 6.49 -16.14
CA PHE A 206 12.82 6.11 -16.45
C PHE A 206 13.23 6.67 -17.80
N ASP A 207 14.48 7.08 -17.93
CA ASP A 207 15.11 7.47 -19.20
C ASP A 207 16.16 6.41 -19.56
N CYS A 208 15.82 5.53 -20.49
CA CYS A 208 16.70 4.45 -20.90
C CYS A 208 17.96 5.01 -21.55
N LYS A 209 19.13 4.78 -20.93
CA LYS A 209 20.42 5.24 -21.47
C LYS A 209 20.83 4.53 -22.77
N GLU A 210 20.37 3.29 -22.99
CA GLU A 210 20.71 2.52 -24.19
C GLU A 210 20.04 3.04 -25.47
N CYS A 211 18.79 3.54 -25.39
CA CYS A 211 18.04 3.97 -26.58
C CYS A 211 17.45 5.40 -26.48
N GLY A 212 17.65 6.09 -25.36
CA GLY A 212 17.11 7.42 -25.09
C GLY A 212 15.60 7.46 -24.84
N HIS A 213 14.95 6.32 -24.66
CA HIS A 213 13.49 6.25 -24.47
C HIS A 213 13.08 6.57 -23.02
N SER A 214 12.18 7.53 -22.85
CA SER A 214 11.50 7.80 -21.58
C SER A 214 10.25 6.95 -21.40
N PHE A 215 10.19 6.09 -20.38
CA PHE A 215 9.07 5.17 -20.14
C PHE A 215 8.58 5.16 -18.68
N TYR A 216 7.34 4.73 -18.46
CA TYR A 216 6.69 4.69 -17.14
C TYR A 216 6.31 3.26 -16.74
N SER A 217 7.00 2.69 -15.76
CA SER A 217 6.88 1.27 -15.41
C SER A 217 6.92 1.03 -13.89
N SER A 218 6.29 -0.07 -13.45
CA SER A 218 6.29 -0.50 -12.06
C SER A 218 7.60 -1.17 -11.68
N LEU A 219 8.13 -0.86 -10.50
CA LEU A 219 9.40 -1.43 -10.06
C LEU A 219 9.36 -2.95 -9.95
N ASN A 220 8.27 -3.53 -9.44
CA ASN A 220 8.12 -4.99 -9.38
C ASN A 220 8.19 -5.67 -10.76
N SER A 221 7.80 -4.97 -11.84
CA SER A 221 7.93 -5.49 -13.20
C SER A 221 9.38 -5.44 -13.71
N ILE A 222 10.14 -4.45 -13.27
CA ILE A 222 11.56 -4.25 -13.62
C ILE A 222 12.46 -5.20 -12.82
N THR A 223 12.23 -5.32 -11.51
CA THR A 223 13.08 -6.09 -10.59
C THR A 223 12.58 -7.51 -10.35
N GLY A 224 11.40 -7.84 -10.85
CA GLY A 224 10.81 -9.18 -10.76
C GLY A 224 11.47 -10.17 -11.73
N LYS A 225 11.07 -11.44 -11.66
CA LYS A 225 11.70 -12.54 -12.42
C LYS A 225 11.77 -12.31 -13.92
N ASN A 226 10.76 -11.66 -14.50
CA ASN A 226 10.68 -11.42 -15.95
C ASN A 226 11.57 -10.27 -16.44
N HIS A 227 12.15 -9.48 -15.52
CA HIS A 227 13.10 -8.38 -15.81
C HIS A 227 12.67 -7.47 -16.97
N CYS A 228 11.40 -7.10 -17.03
CA CYS A 228 10.86 -6.24 -18.09
C CYS A 228 11.35 -4.80 -17.87
N TRP A 229 12.45 -4.42 -18.53
CA TRP A 229 13.07 -3.11 -18.43
C TRP A 229 12.42 -2.09 -19.40
N CYS A 230 13.09 -1.77 -20.50
CA CYS A 230 12.63 -0.80 -21.49
C CYS A 230 11.82 -1.53 -22.57
N PRO A 231 10.56 -1.13 -22.83
CA PRO A 231 9.74 -1.72 -23.88
C PRO A 231 10.41 -1.66 -25.26
N LEU A 232 11.04 -0.53 -25.59
CA LEU A 232 11.77 -0.37 -26.85
C LEU A 232 12.95 -1.33 -26.96
N CYS A 233 13.77 -1.48 -25.91
CA CYS A 233 14.90 -2.41 -25.97
C CYS A 233 14.45 -3.88 -26.05
N LYS A 234 13.23 -4.20 -25.60
CA LYS A 234 12.66 -5.54 -25.74
C LYS A 234 12.36 -5.87 -27.21
N PHE A 235 11.83 -4.91 -27.97
CA PHE A 235 11.46 -5.10 -29.37
C PHE A 235 12.62 -4.69 -30.29
N LYS A 236 13.46 -5.67 -30.65
CA LYS A 236 14.67 -5.45 -31.48
C LYS A 236 14.37 -4.67 -32.77
N THR A 237 13.26 -4.99 -33.44
CA THR A 237 12.86 -4.33 -34.70
C THR A 237 12.47 -2.86 -34.51
N GLU A 238 11.63 -2.56 -33.51
CA GLU A 238 11.26 -1.17 -33.19
C GLU A 238 12.49 -0.35 -32.77
N LYS A 239 13.41 -0.95 -32.01
CA LYS A 239 14.69 -0.32 -31.64
C LYS A 239 15.52 0.01 -32.89
N GLN A 240 15.67 -0.94 -33.80
CA GLN A 240 16.41 -0.76 -35.05
C GLN A 240 15.79 0.36 -35.91
N PHE A 241 14.47 0.34 -36.09
CA PHE A 241 13.76 1.36 -36.86
C PHE A 241 13.86 2.75 -36.21
N LEU A 242 13.73 2.84 -34.88
CA LEU A 242 13.89 4.10 -34.16
C LEU A 242 15.30 4.67 -34.30
N GLN A 243 16.33 3.82 -34.25
CA GLN A 243 17.71 4.25 -34.45
C GLN A 243 17.88 4.83 -35.86
N TRP A 244 17.44 4.09 -36.87
CA TRP A 244 17.45 4.55 -38.26
C TRP A 244 16.69 5.87 -38.45
N LEU A 245 15.51 6.03 -37.84
CA LEU A 245 14.74 7.28 -37.88
C LEU A 245 15.53 8.45 -37.31
N LYS A 246 16.22 8.27 -36.17
CA LYS A 246 17.01 9.32 -35.53
C LYS A 246 18.25 9.70 -36.35
N ASP A 247 18.87 8.72 -37.00
CA ASP A 247 20.07 8.94 -37.80
C ASP A 247 19.75 9.70 -39.10
N ASN A 248 18.57 9.48 -39.67
CA ASN A 248 18.15 10.11 -40.93
C ASN A 248 17.31 11.39 -40.73
N TYR A 249 16.64 11.57 -39.59
CA TYR A 249 15.74 12.70 -39.36
C TYR A 249 15.95 13.38 -38.00
N LYS A 250 15.99 14.71 -38.01
CA LYS A 250 16.08 15.55 -36.80
C LYS A 250 14.70 15.88 -36.20
N TYR A 251 13.77 14.94 -36.25
CA TYR A 251 12.43 15.11 -35.69
C TYR A 251 12.34 14.64 -34.24
N LYS A 252 11.44 15.26 -33.46
CA LYS A 252 11.01 14.69 -32.18
C LYS A 252 10.08 13.51 -32.45
N ILE A 253 10.55 12.30 -32.15
CA ILE A 253 9.81 11.05 -32.31
C ILE A 253 9.15 10.70 -30.98
N ASN A 254 7.84 10.50 -30.98
CA ASN A 254 7.08 10.05 -29.80
C ASN A 254 6.81 8.55 -29.93
N TYR A 255 7.22 7.76 -28.93
CA TYR A 255 7.04 6.30 -28.92
C TYR A 255 5.84 5.87 -28.07
N GLN A 256 5.09 4.86 -28.54
CA GLN A 256 3.88 4.32 -27.89
C GLN A 256 2.92 5.41 -27.41
N ILE A 257 2.75 6.44 -28.24
CA ILE A 257 1.90 7.57 -27.93
C ILE A 257 0.43 7.12 -27.91
N ARG A 258 -0.32 7.68 -26.97
CA ARG A 258 -1.75 7.39 -26.79
C ARG A 258 -2.52 8.69 -26.90
N TYR A 259 -3.35 8.78 -27.92
CA TYR A 259 -4.19 9.96 -28.14
C TYR A 259 -5.55 9.80 -27.48
N LYS A 260 -6.09 10.91 -26.95
CA LYS A 260 -7.42 10.92 -26.31
C LYS A 260 -8.54 10.49 -27.26
N TRP A 261 -8.37 10.74 -28.56
CA TRP A 261 -9.33 10.42 -29.62
C TRP A 261 -9.30 8.96 -30.09
N SER A 262 -8.32 8.15 -29.66
CA SER A 262 -8.21 6.74 -30.03
C SER A 262 -8.43 5.84 -28.82
N LYS A 263 -9.65 5.34 -28.64
CA LYS A 263 -10.03 4.45 -27.53
C LYS A 263 -10.57 3.12 -28.06
N SER A 264 -10.19 2.03 -27.41
CA SER A 264 -10.81 0.72 -27.64
C SER A 264 -12.26 0.76 -27.18
N SER A 265 -13.20 0.38 -28.05
CA SER A 265 -14.61 0.22 -27.70
C SER A 265 -14.84 -0.88 -26.66
N LYS A 266 -14.09 -2.00 -26.74
CA LYS A 266 -14.16 -3.11 -25.79
C LYS A 266 -13.63 -2.76 -24.39
N THR A 267 -12.47 -2.09 -24.31
CA THR A 267 -11.76 -1.93 -23.02
C THR A 267 -11.79 -0.50 -22.47
N ASN A 268 -12.29 0.46 -23.24
CA ASN A 268 -12.26 1.90 -22.96
C ASN A 268 -10.84 2.46 -22.67
N ARG A 269 -9.79 1.71 -23.03
CA ARG A 269 -8.39 2.15 -22.89
C ARG A 269 -7.95 2.85 -24.17
N TYR A 270 -7.11 3.88 -24.03
CA TYR A 270 -6.48 4.53 -25.18
C TYR A 270 -5.57 3.57 -25.94
N LEU A 271 -5.68 3.50 -27.26
CA LEU A 271 -4.85 2.63 -28.10
C LEU A 271 -3.46 3.27 -28.31
N PRO A 272 -2.36 2.52 -28.12
CA PRO A 272 -1.02 3.02 -28.42
C PRO A 272 -0.75 3.01 -29.92
N PHE A 273 0.06 3.95 -30.39
CA PHE A 273 0.67 3.94 -31.71
C PHE A 273 2.19 3.87 -31.58
N ASP A 274 2.87 3.06 -32.40
CA ASP A 274 4.29 2.72 -32.17
C ASP A 274 5.18 3.96 -32.22
N PHE A 275 5.06 4.76 -33.27
CA PHE A 275 5.74 6.05 -33.39
C PHE A 275 4.81 7.16 -33.89
N ALA A 276 5.07 8.39 -33.48
CA ALA A 276 4.45 9.57 -34.06
C ALA A 276 5.41 10.77 -34.14
N ILE A 277 5.38 11.44 -35.28
CA ILE A 277 6.11 12.68 -35.55
C ILE A 277 5.09 13.82 -35.68
N GLU A 278 4.87 14.51 -34.57
CA GLU A 278 3.86 15.58 -34.45
C GLU A 278 4.04 16.71 -35.46
N LYS A 279 5.30 17.08 -35.76
CA LYS A 279 5.64 18.19 -36.66
C LYS A 279 5.11 17.99 -38.09
N ILE A 280 5.04 16.75 -38.55
CA ILE A 280 4.56 16.40 -39.90
C ILE A 280 3.24 15.60 -39.86
N LYS A 281 2.59 15.54 -38.69
CA LYS A 281 1.36 14.77 -38.45
C LYS A 281 1.41 13.36 -39.05
N LEU A 282 2.48 12.64 -38.71
CA LEU A 282 2.73 11.29 -39.21
C LEU A 282 2.74 10.28 -38.06
N ILE A 283 1.99 9.20 -38.21
CA ILE A 283 2.03 8.03 -37.34
C ILE A 283 2.72 6.89 -38.10
N ILE A 284 3.53 6.10 -37.41
CA ILE A 284 4.19 4.92 -37.98
C ILE A 284 3.90 3.72 -37.08
N GLU A 285 3.42 2.64 -37.69
CA GLU A 285 3.16 1.33 -37.06
C GLU A 285 4.11 0.29 -37.66
N ILE A 286 4.68 -0.58 -36.83
CA ILE A 286 5.46 -1.73 -37.27
C ILE A 286 4.60 -2.99 -37.06
N ASP A 287 4.10 -3.53 -38.16
CA ASP A 287 3.16 -4.66 -38.15
C ASP A 287 3.93 -5.98 -38.18
N GLY A 288 3.84 -6.75 -37.09
CA GLY A 288 4.35 -8.13 -37.06
C GLY A 288 3.38 -9.12 -37.70
N ARG A 289 3.86 -10.33 -38.07
CA ARG A 289 3.02 -11.40 -38.64
C ARG A 289 1.70 -11.68 -37.89
N HIS A 290 1.63 -11.47 -36.57
CA HIS A 290 0.42 -11.72 -35.77
C HIS A 290 -0.78 -10.83 -36.13
N HIS A 291 -0.54 -9.77 -36.91
CA HIS A 291 -1.61 -8.97 -37.51
C HIS A 291 -2.34 -9.73 -38.64
N PHE A 292 -1.67 -10.72 -39.24
CA PHE A 292 -2.11 -11.39 -40.46
C PHE A 292 -2.28 -12.91 -40.28
N GLU A 293 -1.57 -13.49 -39.32
CA GLU A 293 -1.51 -14.93 -39.09
C GLU A 293 -1.80 -15.27 -37.61
N GLN A 294 -2.41 -16.43 -37.37
CA GLN A 294 -2.60 -16.97 -36.03
C GLN A 294 -1.30 -17.61 -35.54
N ILE A 295 -0.51 -16.87 -34.75
CA ILE A 295 0.82 -17.35 -34.31
C ILE A 295 0.77 -18.14 -32.98
N SER A 296 -0.34 -18.11 -32.23
CA SER A 296 -0.55 -18.84 -30.96
C SER A 296 -2.02 -18.67 -30.46
N ASN A 297 -2.36 -18.86 -29.18
CA ASN A 297 -3.69 -18.61 -28.58
C ASN A 297 -4.01 -17.10 -28.42
N TRP A 298 -3.54 -16.27 -29.35
CA TRP A 298 -3.70 -14.82 -29.31
C TRP A 298 -4.99 -14.43 -30.04
N ASN A 299 -5.33 -13.14 -30.00
CA ASN A 299 -6.50 -12.62 -30.69
C ASN A 299 -6.48 -13.04 -32.18
N PRO A 300 -7.63 -13.48 -32.73
CA PRO A 300 -7.72 -13.83 -34.14
C PRO A 300 -7.24 -12.70 -35.05
N PRO A 301 -6.60 -13.00 -36.20
CA PRO A 301 -6.12 -12.00 -37.14
C PRO A 301 -7.23 -11.03 -37.57
N GLU A 302 -8.48 -11.51 -37.69
CA GLU A 302 -9.63 -10.67 -38.05
C GLU A 302 -9.89 -9.58 -37.01
N GLU A 303 -9.70 -9.88 -35.72
CA GLU A 303 -9.86 -8.90 -34.65
C GLU A 303 -8.71 -7.89 -34.65
N ASN A 304 -7.48 -8.34 -34.86
CA ASN A 304 -6.30 -7.45 -34.97
C ASN A 304 -6.47 -6.51 -36.17
N LEU A 305 -6.87 -7.03 -37.32
CA LEU A 305 -7.12 -6.25 -38.54
C LEU A 305 -8.25 -5.23 -38.37
N ARG A 306 -9.34 -5.60 -37.66
CA ARG A 306 -10.41 -4.64 -37.30
C ARG A 306 -9.89 -3.50 -36.44
N ARG A 307 -9.05 -3.81 -35.45
CA ARG A 307 -8.41 -2.80 -34.59
C ARG A 307 -7.47 -1.90 -35.38
N ASP A 308 -6.75 -2.46 -36.34
CA ASP A 308 -5.84 -1.75 -37.22
C ASP A 308 -6.57 -0.75 -38.11
N LYS A 309 -7.67 -1.17 -38.76
CA LYS A 309 -8.55 -0.27 -39.52
C LYS A 309 -9.09 0.86 -38.67
N TYR A 310 -9.56 0.53 -37.47
CA TYR A 310 -10.05 1.54 -36.55
C TYR A 310 -8.98 2.58 -36.20
N LYS A 311 -7.75 2.14 -35.91
CA LYS A 311 -6.61 3.04 -35.65
C LYS A 311 -6.28 3.92 -36.87
N MET A 312 -6.26 3.34 -38.07
CA MET A 312 -6.05 4.08 -39.33
C MET A 312 -7.12 5.15 -39.53
N GLN A 313 -8.40 4.79 -39.43
CA GLN A 313 -9.51 5.74 -39.58
C GLN A 313 -9.46 6.87 -38.54
N LYS A 314 -9.13 6.54 -37.29
CA LYS A 314 -8.97 7.53 -36.22
C LYS A 314 -7.80 8.47 -36.47
N ALA A 315 -6.68 7.97 -36.99
CA ALA A 315 -5.55 8.82 -37.39
C ALA A 315 -5.96 9.81 -38.49
N LEU A 316 -6.57 9.32 -39.58
CA LEU A 316 -6.98 10.13 -40.72
C LEU A 316 -7.98 11.23 -40.33
N THR A 317 -9.03 10.86 -39.59
CA THR A 317 -10.05 11.82 -39.12
C THR A 317 -9.52 12.89 -38.17
N ASN A 318 -8.33 12.67 -37.59
CA ASN A 318 -7.64 13.65 -36.73
C ASN A 318 -6.43 14.29 -37.44
N GLY A 319 -6.36 14.19 -38.77
CA GLY A 319 -5.38 14.88 -39.60
C GLY A 319 -3.99 14.23 -39.67
N TYR A 320 -3.86 12.96 -39.24
CA TYR A 320 -2.59 12.23 -39.32
C TYR A 320 -2.56 11.31 -40.53
N SER A 321 -1.46 11.35 -41.29
CA SER A 321 -1.09 10.25 -42.17
C SER A 321 -0.53 9.08 -41.34
N ILE A 322 -0.68 7.87 -41.85
CA ILE A 322 -0.19 6.66 -41.19
C ILE A 322 0.61 5.80 -42.17
N ILE A 323 1.83 5.44 -41.76
CA ILE A 323 2.68 4.47 -42.45
C ILE A 323 2.67 3.17 -41.66
N ARG A 324 2.38 2.06 -42.31
CA ARG A 324 2.49 0.73 -41.72
C ARG A 324 3.61 -0.03 -42.41
N ILE A 325 4.55 -0.56 -41.65
CA ILE A 325 5.74 -1.22 -42.18
C ILE A 325 5.78 -2.65 -41.67
N PHE A 326 6.01 -3.60 -42.57
CA PHE A 326 6.10 -5.01 -42.20
C PHE A 326 7.36 -5.29 -41.37
N GLN A 327 7.19 -5.91 -40.21
CA GLN A 327 8.26 -6.10 -39.22
C GLN A 327 9.41 -6.96 -39.75
N GLU A 328 9.10 -7.99 -40.54
CA GLU A 328 10.05 -8.95 -41.10
C GLU A 328 11.06 -8.28 -42.04
N ASP A 329 10.62 -7.27 -42.80
CA ASP A 329 11.46 -6.53 -43.74
C ASP A 329 12.54 -5.76 -42.98
N ILE A 330 12.16 -5.11 -41.87
CA ILE A 330 13.12 -4.41 -40.99
C ILE A 330 14.05 -5.42 -40.32
N TYR A 331 13.49 -6.48 -39.73
CA TYR A 331 14.25 -7.46 -38.95
C TYR A 331 15.31 -8.19 -39.77
N HIS A 332 14.99 -8.57 -41.01
CA HIS A 332 15.93 -9.26 -41.91
C HIS A 332 16.66 -8.31 -42.86
N ASN A 333 16.42 -7.00 -42.76
CA ASN A 333 16.91 -5.99 -43.69
C ASN A 333 16.67 -6.34 -45.17
N LYS A 334 15.40 -6.66 -45.52
CA LYS A 334 14.98 -7.11 -46.85
C LYS A 334 14.09 -6.07 -47.54
N ASN A 335 13.83 -6.30 -48.83
CA ASN A 335 12.84 -5.56 -49.62
C ASN A 335 13.03 -4.04 -49.68
N ASN A 336 14.26 -3.58 -49.43
CA ASN A 336 14.68 -2.17 -49.45
C ASN A 336 13.77 -1.25 -48.63
N TRP A 337 13.34 -1.72 -47.45
CA TRP A 337 12.41 -0.99 -46.59
C TRP A 337 12.92 0.41 -46.22
N GLU A 338 14.23 0.61 -46.08
CA GLU A 338 14.80 1.92 -45.74
C GLU A 338 14.55 2.98 -46.82
N ASN A 339 14.77 2.65 -48.09
CA ASN A 339 14.54 3.61 -49.18
C ASN A 339 13.05 3.90 -49.33
N LYS A 340 12.20 2.88 -49.23
CA LYS A 340 10.74 3.06 -49.22
C LYS A 340 10.29 3.94 -48.05
N ALA A 341 10.89 3.77 -46.86
CA ALA A 341 10.62 4.62 -45.71
C ALA A 341 11.12 6.06 -45.95
N ARG A 342 12.29 6.25 -46.58
CA ARG A 342 12.81 7.57 -46.96
C ARG A 342 11.87 8.34 -47.91
N GLU A 343 11.31 7.65 -48.89
CA GLU A 343 10.40 8.25 -49.87
C GLU A 343 9.02 8.63 -49.28
N THR A 344 8.64 8.00 -48.17
CA THR A 344 7.30 8.12 -47.58
C THR A 344 7.24 8.99 -46.32
N ILE A 345 8.34 9.17 -45.59
CA ILE A 345 8.34 10.02 -44.38
C ILE A 345 8.40 11.50 -44.78
N ARG A 346 7.22 12.10 -44.93
CA ARG A 346 7.04 13.54 -45.24
C ARG A 346 5.71 14.06 -44.71
N LEU A 347 5.52 15.38 -44.77
CA LEU A 347 4.20 15.99 -44.57
C LEU A 347 3.34 15.74 -45.81
N TYR A 348 2.09 15.35 -45.60
CA TYR A 348 1.12 15.11 -46.68
C TYR A 348 0.02 16.17 -46.63
N ASN A 349 -0.37 16.69 -47.80
CA ASN A 349 -1.45 17.68 -47.91
C ASN A 349 -2.82 17.12 -47.52
N LYS A 350 -3.03 15.82 -47.73
CA LYS A 350 -4.21 15.08 -47.28
C LYS A 350 -3.76 13.87 -46.45
N PRO A 351 -4.39 13.59 -45.30
CA PRO A 351 -4.10 12.40 -44.51
C PRO A 351 -4.18 11.15 -45.39
N THR A 352 -3.13 10.36 -45.39
CA THR A 352 -2.96 9.21 -46.30
C THR A 352 -2.48 7.98 -45.52
N ILE A 353 -2.91 6.80 -45.98
CA ILE A 353 -2.42 5.50 -45.49
C ILE A 353 -1.39 4.99 -46.49
N ILE A 354 -0.20 4.64 -46.00
CA ILE A 354 0.85 3.98 -46.79
C ILE A 354 1.21 2.66 -46.12
N CYS A 355 1.28 1.59 -46.90
CA CYS A 355 1.79 0.29 -46.46
C CYS A 355 3.15 0.03 -47.14
N ILE A 356 4.11 -0.51 -46.39
CA ILE A 356 5.44 -0.89 -46.88
C ILE A 356 5.67 -2.36 -46.55
N GLY A 357 5.69 -3.22 -47.57
CA GLY A 357 5.91 -4.67 -47.43
C GLY A 357 4.69 -5.45 -46.92
N CYS A 358 3.60 -4.76 -46.56
CA CYS A 358 2.33 -5.35 -46.12
C CYS A 358 1.13 -4.94 -47.00
N GLU A 359 1.38 -4.42 -48.20
CA GLU A 359 0.36 -3.89 -49.11
C GLU A 359 -0.74 -4.93 -49.38
N LYS A 360 -0.34 -6.12 -49.84
CA LYS A 360 -1.26 -7.24 -50.15
C LYS A 360 -2.07 -7.74 -48.95
N MET A 361 -1.52 -7.58 -47.74
CA MET A 361 -2.18 -8.01 -46.51
C MET A 361 -3.36 -7.08 -46.15
N TYR A 362 -3.33 -5.83 -46.60
CA TYR A 362 -4.41 -4.86 -46.45
C TYR A 362 -5.26 -4.68 -47.72
N GLU A 363 -4.84 -5.21 -48.88
CA GLU A 363 -5.52 -5.08 -50.19
C GLU A 363 -6.96 -5.62 -50.22
N HIS A 364 -7.25 -6.71 -49.52
CA HIS A 364 -8.60 -7.31 -49.48
C HIS A 364 -9.64 -6.48 -48.71
N HIS A 365 -9.26 -5.30 -48.23
CA HIS A 365 -9.99 -4.61 -47.19
C HIS A 365 -9.88 -3.08 -47.29
N LYS A 366 -9.95 -2.53 -48.51
CA LYS A 366 -10.01 -1.08 -48.76
C LYS A 366 -11.02 -0.43 -47.81
N ILE A 367 -10.52 0.53 -47.02
CA ILE A 367 -11.35 1.40 -46.20
C ILE A 367 -12.09 2.31 -47.18
N ILE A 368 -13.39 2.05 -47.35
CA ILE A 368 -14.32 2.98 -48.00
C ILE A 368 -14.57 4.14 -47.05
#